data_AF-A0A2E7HIH0-F1
#
_entry.id   AF-A0A2E7HIH0-F1
#
_cell.length_a   1.000
_cell.length_b   1.000
_cell.length_c   1.000
_cell.angle_alpha   90.00
_cell.angle_beta   90.00
_cell.angle_gamma   90.00
#
_symmetry.space_group_name_H-M   'P 1'
#
loop_
_entity.id
_entity.type
_entity.pdbx_description
1 polymer ?
#
loop_
_entity_poly.entity_id
_entity_poly.type
_entity_poly.pdbx_seq_one_letter_code
_entity_poly.pdbx_strand_id
1 'polypeptide(L)'
;MIAMIALLGAIIETGSDASHATNSLSPGMISSSHLLFVGDDCGACHVAHDGDLGDWLGSIFVGQDMTSACLDCHVFEGDVRNPHNFESVAMSSLRNPDLAQMECISCHTEHDGLDANLVEMTDAQCSTCHLVAMESFTDHVPFGELYPSLQRTALRFDHVTHLGKHFLQAAADDPTGCVDCHVVDRATDFVPVRGFEESCASCHAGDLDDRSLPVLALPEFSAEQFAALDHEYLAELCPDRGSPEFYRSLIVARAAVAEGDPFGDFESVAFGEAMTPLMQWALDAENPDIYDLPADEPLVDDLLWLYLDLADSGSEPLASLIEDRTDGTVDGVALLAGLNDDTVRTAVCAWMANADVRQDPPPGGGWYVDGLTVDYMASGHADPVMTAWLDLAAAAPTLAAEASGDVDHALFVRDTLMSPGQGPGSCARCHSMSVSNGNPTDPATPVEVRWESDNTPWSPYVRYSHGPHLNVLGEGTSCSVCHRLKEESGIAGAYETLDANRPVSSFRSIGNAQCLSCHGEGDDGLQAIAADEGCLLCHNYHLETGFLRRMVELEATME
;
A
#
# COMPACT_ATOMS: atom_id res chain seq x y z
N MET A 1 35.97 -22.69 51.09
CA MET A 1 35.38 -23.56 50.06
C MET A 1 34.68 -24.76 50.68
N ILE A 2 35.39 -25.70 51.32
CA ILE A 2 34.76 -26.88 51.99
C ILE A 2 33.74 -26.46 53.07
N ALA A 3 34.02 -25.42 53.84
CA ALA A 3 33.09 -24.89 54.84
C ALA A 3 31.86 -24.18 54.23
N MET A 4 31.95 -23.62 53.00
CA MET A 4 30.79 -23.06 52.30
C MET A 4 29.93 -24.17 51.68
N ILE A 5 30.56 -25.20 51.12
CA ILE A 5 29.87 -26.38 50.56
C ILE A 5 29.14 -27.15 51.66
N ALA A 6 29.75 -27.30 52.84
CA ALA A 6 29.09 -27.92 54.00
C ALA A 6 27.94 -27.07 54.56
N LEU A 7 28.04 -25.73 54.47
CA LEU A 7 26.96 -24.82 54.88
C LEU A 7 25.79 -24.87 53.90
N LEU A 8 26.07 -24.88 52.59
CA LEU A 8 25.06 -25.07 51.53
C LEU A 8 24.38 -26.45 51.65
N GLY A 9 25.15 -27.52 51.88
CA GLY A 9 24.62 -28.87 52.10
C GLY A 9 23.70 -28.96 53.33
N ALA A 10 24.05 -28.29 54.43
CA ALA A 10 23.23 -28.26 55.64
C ALA A 10 21.94 -27.41 55.46
N ILE A 11 21.94 -26.42 54.58
CA ILE A 11 20.74 -25.63 54.24
C ILE A 11 19.81 -26.43 53.31
N ILE A 12 20.36 -27.21 52.36
CA ILE A 12 19.60 -28.11 51.48
C ILE A 12 18.87 -29.19 52.30
N GLU A 13 19.52 -29.75 53.33
CA GLU A 13 18.98 -30.85 54.14
C GLU A 13 17.95 -30.40 55.18
N THR A 14 17.86 -29.09 55.47
CA THR A 14 16.89 -28.50 56.42
C THR A 14 15.71 -27.79 55.74
N GLY A 15 15.75 -27.60 54.42
CA GLY A 15 14.68 -26.96 53.64
C GLY A 15 13.59 -27.90 53.11
N SER A 16 13.78 -29.22 53.16
CA SER A 16 12.89 -30.22 52.55
C SER A 16 11.56 -30.45 53.29
N ASP A 17 11.42 -29.95 54.52
CA ASP A 17 10.20 -30.08 55.35
C ASP A 17 9.38 -28.77 55.46
N ALA A 18 9.79 -27.69 54.78
CA ALA A 18 9.07 -26.42 54.79
C ALA A 18 8.20 -26.27 53.54
N SER A 19 6.90 -26.55 53.70
CA SER A 19 5.85 -26.18 52.76
C SER A 19 6.03 -24.75 52.22
N HIS A 20 6.19 -24.64 50.89
CA HIS A 20 5.93 -23.45 50.06
C HIS A 20 6.70 -22.15 50.42
N ALA A 21 7.83 -22.23 51.12
CA ALA A 21 8.63 -21.04 51.43
C ALA A 21 9.59 -20.71 50.27
N THR A 22 9.25 -19.67 49.49
CA THR A 22 10.12 -19.12 48.44
C THR A 22 11.44 -18.62 49.06
N ASN A 23 12.56 -19.08 48.52
CA ASN A 23 13.89 -18.59 48.90
C ASN A 23 14.89 -18.81 47.76
N SER A 24 16.10 -18.24 47.90
CA SER A 24 17.16 -18.31 46.88
C SER A 24 17.59 -19.74 46.48
N LEU A 25 17.22 -20.77 47.25
CA LEU A 25 17.55 -22.18 46.98
C LEU A 25 16.31 -23.02 46.61
N SER A 26 15.10 -22.48 46.78
CA SER A 26 13.83 -23.08 46.43
C SER A 26 12.92 -21.94 45.98
N PRO A 27 13.06 -21.48 44.72
CA PRO A 27 12.41 -20.26 44.26
C PRO A 27 10.88 -20.37 44.27
N GLY A 28 10.33 -21.58 44.30
CA GLY A 28 8.89 -21.85 44.26
C GLY A 28 8.55 -22.77 43.09
N MET A 29 7.27 -23.15 43.00
CA MET A 29 6.77 -23.85 41.81
C MET A 29 6.56 -22.84 40.68
N ILE A 30 6.80 -23.29 39.45
CA ILE A 30 6.51 -22.52 38.24
C ILE A 30 5.00 -22.47 37.96
N SER A 31 4.57 -21.57 37.07
CA SER A 31 3.18 -21.45 36.65
C SER A 31 2.67 -22.75 36.01
N SER A 32 1.37 -23.00 36.12
CA SER A 32 0.72 -24.19 35.56
C SER A 32 0.92 -24.29 34.05
N SER A 33 0.92 -23.15 33.34
CA SER A 33 1.11 -23.09 31.89
C SER A 33 2.47 -23.63 31.48
N HIS A 34 3.56 -23.22 32.13
CA HIS A 34 4.88 -23.75 31.80
C HIS A 34 5.10 -25.16 32.35
N LEU A 35 4.57 -25.48 33.54
CA LEU A 35 4.65 -26.83 34.14
C LEU A 35 4.11 -27.91 33.20
N LEU A 36 3.06 -27.62 32.42
CA LEU A 36 2.51 -28.55 31.44
C LEU A 36 3.49 -28.91 30.33
N PHE A 37 4.40 -28.00 29.94
CA PHE A 37 5.34 -28.21 28.84
C PHE A 37 6.72 -28.68 29.31
N VAL A 38 7.25 -28.08 30.39
CA VAL A 38 8.61 -28.40 30.87
C VAL A 38 8.64 -29.42 32.01
N GLY A 39 7.51 -29.66 32.69
CA GLY A 39 7.45 -30.58 33.82
C GLY A 39 8.42 -30.20 34.94
N ASP A 40 9.13 -31.19 35.49
CA ASP A 40 10.17 -31.00 36.53
C ASP A 40 11.57 -30.72 35.94
N ASP A 41 11.67 -30.40 34.64
CA ASP A 41 12.94 -30.15 33.96
C ASP A 41 13.43 -28.71 34.19
N CYS A 42 14.20 -28.51 35.27
CA CYS A 42 14.83 -27.23 35.55
C CYS A 42 15.85 -26.82 34.46
N GLY A 43 16.41 -27.78 33.72
CA GLY A 43 17.39 -27.56 32.64
C GLY A 43 16.82 -26.76 31.48
N ALA A 44 15.50 -26.88 31.26
CA ALA A 44 14.76 -26.18 30.22
C ALA A 44 14.90 -24.65 30.28
N CYS A 45 15.07 -24.07 31.48
CA CYS A 45 15.31 -22.63 31.65
C CYS A 45 16.69 -22.34 32.27
N HIS A 46 17.20 -23.24 33.09
CA HIS A 46 18.49 -23.09 33.75
C HIS A 46 19.49 -24.13 33.23
N VAL A 47 20.15 -23.83 32.11
CA VAL A 47 21.11 -24.73 31.42
C VAL A 47 22.14 -25.38 32.37
N ALA A 48 22.53 -24.71 33.45
CA ALA A 48 23.44 -25.26 34.46
C ALA A 48 22.89 -26.51 35.19
N HIS A 49 21.59 -26.78 35.15
CA HIS A 49 20.97 -27.99 35.71
C HIS A 49 21.13 -29.24 34.83
N ASP A 50 21.43 -29.08 33.54
CA ASP A 50 21.76 -30.18 32.61
C ASP A 50 23.26 -30.52 32.61
N GLY A 51 24.08 -29.69 33.26
CA GLY A 51 25.53 -29.86 33.35
C GLY A 51 25.99 -30.75 34.52
N ASP A 52 27.32 -30.84 34.70
CA ASP A 52 27.89 -31.54 35.84
C ASP A 52 27.95 -30.67 37.11
N LEU A 53 28.38 -31.24 38.25
CA LEU A 53 28.49 -30.50 39.52
C LEU A 53 29.42 -29.27 39.42
N GLY A 54 30.40 -29.30 38.51
CA GLY A 54 31.28 -28.18 38.21
C GLY A 54 30.58 -27.05 37.48
N ASP A 55 29.72 -27.37 36.51
CA ASP A 55 28.90 -26.39 35.77
C ASP A 55 27.88 -25.71 36.71
N TRP A 56 27.23 -26.49 37.56
CA TRP A 56 26.32 -25.97 38.59
C TRP A 56 27.02 -25.06 39.61
N LEU A 57 28.23 -25.42 40.06
CA LEU A 57 29.02 -24.55 40.96
C LEU A 57 29.58 -23.31 40.24
N GLY A 58 29.83 -23.41 38.94
CA GLY A 58 30.33 -22.32 38.10
C GLY A 58 29.29 -21.24 37.84
N SER A 59 28.02 -21.61 37.72
CA SER A 59 26.91 -20.68 37.46
C SER A 59 26.68 -19.65 38.58
N ILE A 60 27.12 -19.94 39.80
CA ILE A 60 27.12 -18.99 40.94
C ILE A 60 27.94 -17.72 40.61
N PHE A 61 28.93 -17.84 39.72
CA PHE A 61 29.87 -16.76 39.38
C PHE A 61 29.67 -16.20 37.96
N VAL A 62 28.75 -16.77 37.18
CA VAL A 62 28.52 -16.40 35.78
C VAL A 62 27.01 -16.22 35.55
N GLY A 63 26.59 -15.01 35.18
CA GLY A 63 25.21 -14.73 34.80
C GLY A 63 24.78 -15.64 33.65
N GLN A 64 23.63 -16.28 33.78
CA GLN A 64 23.04 -17.13 32.75
C GLN A 64 22.13 -16.28 31.87
N ASP A 65 22.19 -16.50 30.57
CA ASP A 65 21.23 -15.95 29.62
C ASP A 65 19.96 -16.81 29.66
N MET A 66 18.92 -16.32 30.32
CA MET A 66 17.66 -17.03 30.41
C MET A 66 16.67 -16.63 29.31
N THR A 67 16.88 -15.46 28.68
CA THR A 67 16.09 -15.03 27.53
C THR A 67 16.18 -16.04 26.40
N SER A 68 17.37 -16.56 26.10
CA SER A 68 17.55 -17.58 25.06
C SER A 68 16.70 -18.83 25.29
N ALA A 69 16.51 -19.24 26.56
CA ALA A 69 15.66 -20.39 26.89
C ALA A 69 14.16 -20.11 26.66
N CYS A 70 13.70 -18.89 26.93
CA CYS A 70 12.32 -18.50 26.61
C CYS A 70 12.06 -18.53 25.10
N LEU A 71 13.05 -18.13 24.29
CA LEU A 71 12.97 -18.09 22.83
C LEU A 71 13.02 -19.47 22.16
N ASP A 72 13.30 -20.55 22.91
CA ASP A 72 13.13 -21.90 22.42
C ASP A 72 11.65 -22.30 22.24
N CYS A 73 10.72 -21.55 22.82
CA CYS A 73 9.29 -21.77 22.64
C CYS A 73 8.57 -20.54 22.07
N HIS A 74 8.98 -19.34 22.48
CA HIS A 74 8.36 -18.09 22.06
C HIS A 74 9.06 -17.44 20.88
N VAL A 75 8.28 -16.80 20.01
CA VAL A 75 8.78 -15.98 18.91
C VAL A 75 8.12 -14.60 18.98
N PHE A 76 8.84 -13.60 18.47
CA PHE A 76 8.43 -12.22 18.46
C PHE A 76 8.90 -11.58 17.16
N GLU A 77 8.21 -10.54 16.72
CA GLU A 77 8.73 -9.65 15.70
C GLU A 77 9.74 -8.67 16.34
N GLY A 78 10.85 -8.46 15.66
CA GLY A 78 11.95 -7.61 16.11
C GLY A 78 12.90 -8.22 17.14
N ASP A 79 13.91 -7.42 17.53
CA ASP A 79 14.93 -7.83 18.48
C ASP A 79 14.40 -7.77 19.92
N VAL A 80 14.10 -8.94 20.49
CA VAL A 80 13.52 -9.16 21.83
C VAL A 80 14.32 -8.57 22.99
N ARG A 81 15.60 -8.26 22.78
CA ARG A 81 16.45 -7.65 23.82
C ARG A 81 16.42 -6.12 23.78
N ASN A 82 15.88 -5.54 22.71
CA ASN A 82 15.58 -4.13 22.67
C ASN A 82 14.28 -3.85 23.45
N PRO A 83 14.17 -2.67 24.10
CA PRO A 83 12.90 -2.23 24.68
C PRO A 83 11.79 -2.37 23.65
N HIS A 84 10.71 -3.03 24.04
CA HIS A 84 9.52 -3.30 23.24
C HIS A 84 9.79 -3.93 21.86
N ASN A 85 10.91 -4.62 21.67
CA ASN A 85 11.27 -5.25 20.40
C ASN A 85 11.29 -4.29 19.19
N PHE A 86 11.61 -3.00 19.40
CA PHE A 86 11.64 -2.00 18.32
C PHE A 86 12.67 -2.33 17.24
N GLU A 87 12.19 -2.81 16.09
CA GLU A 87 12.88 -2.72 14.81
C GLU A 87 12.60 -1.34 14.20
N SER A 88 13.65 -0.60 13.89
CA SER A 88 13.61 0.82 13.53
C SER A 88 12.69 1.16 12.34
N VAL A 89 11.66 2.02 12.51
CA VAL A 89 11.23 2.95 11.43
C VAL A 89 10.66 4.31 11.92
N ALA A 90 9.79 4.37 12.95
CA ALA A 90 9.02 5.62 13.20
C ALA A 90 9.52 6.54 14.34
N MET A 91 10.36 6.07 15.27
CA MET A 91 10.72 6.84 16.49
C MET A 91 12.21 6.78 16.85
N SER A 92 13.09 6.75 15.84
CA SER A 92 14.56 6.69 16.03
C SER A 92 15.13 7.84 16.87
N SER A 93 14.41 8.95 17.01
CA SER A 93 14.75 10.10 17.84
C SER A 93 14.61 9.86 19.36
N LEU A 94 14.02 8.74 19.79
CA LEU A 94 13.86 8.37 21.21
C LEU A 94 14.77 7.23 21.67
N ARG A 95 15.58 6.65 20.77
CA ARG A 95 16.50 5.57 21.15
C ARG A 95 17.59 6.15 22.06
N ASN A 96 17.56 5.78 23.34
CA ASN A 96 18.72 5.95 24.21
C ASN A 96 19.69 4.79 23.92
N PRO A 97 20.85 5.04 23.27
CA PRO A 97 21.82 3.99 22.95
C PRO A 97 22.48 3.37 24.19
N ASP A 98 22.30 3.97 25.37
CA ASP A 98 22.82 3.48 26.65
C ASP A 98 21.85 2.54 27.40
N LEU A 99 20.67 2.23 26.83
CA LEU A 99 19.79 1.21 27.41
C LEU A 99 20.41 -0.17 27.20
N ALA A 100 20.77 -0.82 28.31
CA ALA A 100 21.27 -2.19 28.32
C ALA A 100 20.23 -3.14 27.70
N GLN A 101 20.71 -4.23 27.08
CA GLN A 101 19.84 -5.32 26.64
C GLN A 101 18.99 -5.82 27.81
N MET A 102 17.69 -5.99 27.59
CA MET A 102 16.76 -6.47 28.60
C MET A 102 16.68 -7.99 28.56
N GLU A 103 16.66 -8.62 29.74
CA GLU A 103 16.31 -10.04 29.89
C GLU A 103 14.80 -10.15 30.14
N CYS A 104 14.14 -11.19 29.62
CA CYS A 104 12.70 -11.43 29.85
C CYS A 104 12.34 -11.36 31.34
N ILE A 105 13.22 -11.89 32.19
CA ILE A 105 13.03 -11.94 33.65
C ILE A 105 13.19 -10.62 34.40
N SER A 106 13.51 -9.56 33.68
CA SER A 106 13.46 -8.20 34.24
C SER A 106 12.02 -7.77 34.50
N CYS A 107 11.06 -8.37 33.78
CA CYS A 107 9.64 -8.08 33.88
C CYS A 107 8.82 -9.32 34.25
N HIS A 108 9.15 -10.47 33.65
CA HIS A 108 8.43 -11.74 33.80
C HIS A 108 9.06 -12.63 34.88
N THR A 109 8.32 -12.96 35.94
CA THR A 109 8.81 -13.87 37.01
C THR A 109 8.01 -15.16 37.05
N GLU A 110 8.67 -16.31 36.88
CA GLU A 110 8.00 -17.60 36.71
C GLU A 110 7.68 -18.32 38.04
N HIS A 111 8.49 -18.12 39.08
CA HIS A 111 8.40 -18.90 40.32
C HIS A 111 7.37 -18.38 41.35
N ASP A 112 6.47 -17.48 40.95
CA ASP A 112 5.50 -16.84 41.86
C ASP A 112 4.31 -17.74 42.23
N GLY A 113 4.33 -19.01 41.82
CA GLY A 113 3.36 -20.05 42.19
C GLY A 113 2.62 -20.64 41.00
N LEU A 114 1.87 -21.72 41.26
CA LEU A 114 1.18 -22.50 40.22
C LEU A 114 0.15 -21.71 39.42
N ASP A 115 -0.49 -20.72 40.02
CA ASP A 115 -1.51 -19.90 39.38
C ASP A 115 -0.99 -18.51 38.99
N ALA A 116 0.34 -18.29 39.06
CA ALA A 116 0.95 -17.01 38.73
C ALA A 116 0.79 -16.69 37.23
N ASN A 117 0.42 -15.44 36.94
CA ASN A 117 0.36 -14.93 35.58
C ASN A 117 1.70 -14.29 35.21
N LEU A 118 2.50 -15.00 34.41
CA LEU A 118 3.81 -14.51 33.99
C LEU A 118 3.73 -13.19 33.23
N VAL A 119 2.65 -12.94 32.47
CA VAL A 119 2.55 -11.79 31.56
C VAL A 119 1.94 -10.53 32.18
N GLU A 120 1.53 -10.60 33.45
CA GLU A 120 1.00 -9.43 34.17
C GLU A 120 2.13 -8.48 34.56
N MET A 121 1.95 -7.18 34.32
CA MET A 121 2.94 -6.16 34.64
C MET A 121 2.27 -4.94 35.30
N THR A 122 2.94 -4.39 36.29
CA THR A 122 2.52 -3.16 36.98
C THR A 122 3.07 -1.90 36.30
N ASP A 123 2.35 -0.77 36.42
CA ASP A 123 2.80 0.53 35.90
C ASP A 123 4.17 0.98 36.47
N ALA A 124 4.48 0.55 37.70
CA ALA A 124 5.75 0.80 38.35
C ALA A 124 6.92 0.11 37.63
N GLN A 125 6.70 -1.09 37.07
CA GLN A 125 7.70 -1.79 36.28
C GLN A 125 8.01 -1.02 34.98
N CYS A 126 6.99 -0.49 34.30
CA CYS A 126 7.19 0.37 33.12
C CYS A 126 7.94 1.66 33.47
N SER A 127 7.58 2.30 34.59
CA SER A 127 8.18 3.56 35.07
C SER A 127 9.66 3.46 35.46
N THR A 128 10.20 2.24 35.60
CA THR A 128 11.63 2.03 35.90
C THR A 128 12.52 2.38 34.70
N CYS A 129 12.01 2.23 33.48
CA CYS A 129 12.75 2.48 32.24
C CYS A 129 12.33 3.78 31.54
N HIS A 130 11.07 4.19 31.63
CA HIS A 130 10.59 5.42 30.97
C HIS A 130 11.14 6.68 31.65
N LEU A 131 11.71 7.60 30.84
CA LEU A 131 12.34 8.86 31.32
C LEU A 131 11.36 9.79 32.05
N VAL A 132 10.08 9.74 31.65
CA VAL A 132 8.99 10.41 32.34
C VAL A 132 8.29 9.34 33.15
N ALA A 133 8.48 9.35 34.47
CA ALA A 133 7.77 8.47 35.39
C ALA A 133 6.31 8.95 35.51
N MET A 134 5.38 7.99 35.54
CA MET A 134 3.95 8.26 35.42
C MET A 134 3.25 7.38 36.45
N GLU A 135 2.50 7.99 37.36
CA GLU A 135 1.77 7.25 38.40
C GLU A 135 0.30 7.02 38.00
N SER A 136 -0.20 7.77 37.01
CA SER A 136 -1.57 7.66 36.50
C SER A 136 -1.68 8.23 35.08
N PHE A 137 -2.82 7.99 34.42
CA PHE A 137 -3.09 8.58 33.11
C PHE A 137 -3.18 10.12 33.11
N THR A 138 -3.43 10.76 34.25
CA THR A 138 -3.43 12.23 34.35
C THR A 138 -2.04 12.82 34.09
N ASP A 139 -1.00 12.05 34.41
CA ASP A 139 0.39 12.39 34.15
C ASP A 139 0.84 11.92 32.74
N HIS A 140 -0.12 11.45 31.91
CA HIS A 140 0.17 10.96 30.56
C HIS A 140 0.73 12.05 29.66
N VAL A 141 1.81 11.73 28.93
CA VAL A 141 2.33 12.65 27.90
C VAL A 141 1.25 12.86 26.82
N PRO A 142 0.98 14.08 26.36
CA PRO A 142 -0.02 14.29 25.33
C PRO A 142 0.35 13.53 24.04
N PHE A 143 -0.67 12.98 23.36
CA PHE A 143 -0.47 12.43 22.02
C PHE A 143 0.01 13.53 21.06
N GLY A 144 0.82 13.13 20.07
CA GLY A 144 1.35 14.04 19.05
C GLY A 144 0.25 14.67 18.20
N GLU A 145 0.56 15.79 17.53
CA GLU A 145 -0.40 16.54 16.70
C GLU A 145 -0.98 15.75 15.53
N LEU A 146 -0.32 14.66 15.16
CA LEU A 146 -0.71 13.79 14.04
C LEU A 146 -1.42 12.53 14.50
N TYR A 147 -1.45 12.22 15.80
CA TYR A 147 -2.15 11.04 16.32
C TYR A 147 -3.65 11.08 15.93
N PRO A 148 -4.22 9.99 15.39
CA PRO A 148 -3.65 8.64 15.21
C PRO A 148 -3.10 8.35 13.80
N SER A 149 -2.82 9.34 12.96
CA SER A 149 -2.29 9.13 11.61
C SER A 149 -0.76 9.27 11.57
N LEU A 150 -0.05 8.23 11.12
CA LEU A 150 1.39 8.33 10.85
C LEU A 150 1.72 8.67 9.40
N GLN A 151 0.87 8.22 8.48
CA GLN A 151 1.07 8.38 7.06
C GLN A 151 -0.12 9.09 6.43
N ARG A 152 0.12 9.62 5.24
CA ARG A 152 -0.93 10.14 4.39
C ARG A 152 -1.79 8.99 3.87
N THR A 153 -3.11 9.18 3.84
CA THR A 153 -4.04 8.15 3.37
C THR A 153 -3.89 7.88 1.87
N ALA A 154 -4.16 6.66 1.45
CA ALA A 154 -4.29 6.28 0.05
C ALA A 154 -5.30 7.15 -0.72
N LEU A 155 -6.45 7.41 -0.11
CA LEU A 155 -7.53 8.21 -0.68
C LEU A 155 -7.34 9.70 -0.39
N ARG A 156 -7.44 10.51 -1.44
CA ARG A 156 -7.42 11.98 -1.44
C ARG A 156 -8.76 12.56 -0.99
N PHE A 157 -9.23 12.17 0.20
CA PHE A 157 -10.54 12.57 0.70
C PHE A 157 -10.45 13.63 1.81
N ASP A 158 -11.08 14.78 1.57
CA ASP A 158 -11.16 15.89 2.52
C ASP A 158 -12.55 15.95 3.15
N HIS A 159 -12.68 15.46 4.39
CA HIS A 159 -13.94 15.47 5.12
C HIS A 159 -14.45 16.89 5.40
N VAL A 160 -13.56 17.85 5.68
CA VAL A 160 -13.93 19.24 5.98
C VAL A 160 -14.59 19.86 4.75
N THR A 161 -13.94 19.73 3.60
CA THR A 161 -14.45 20.27 2.34
C THR A 161 -15.70 19.51 1.88
N HIS A 162 -15.68 18.18 1.93
CA HIS A 162 -16.76 17.36 1.41
C HIS A 162 -18.07 17.60 2.18
N LEU A 163 -18.01 17.41 3.51
CA LEU A 163 -19.17 17.61 4.38
C LEU A 163 -19.60 19.08 4.42
N GLY A 164 -18.62 20.00 4.46
CA GLY A 164 -18.87 21.44 4.58
C GLY A 164 -19.35 22.12 3.31
N LYS A 165 -19.23 21.50 2.12
CA LYS A 165 -19.73 22.07 0.86
C LYS A 165 -20.94 21.33 0.29
N HIS A 166 -20.93 20.00 0.32
CA HIS A 166 -21.90 19.20 -0.44
C HIS A 166 -23.14 18.81 0.38
N PHE A 167 -23.06 18.75 1.71
CA PHE A 167 -24.16 18.28 2.57
C PHE A 167 -24.75 19.37 3.49
N LEU A 168 -24.56 20.66 3.16
CA LEU A 168 -25.10 21.77 3.94
C LEU A 168 -26.63 21.88 3.89
N GLN A 169 -27.27 21.30 2.87
CA GLN A 169 -28.72 21.28 2.69
C GLN A 169 -29.14 19.84 2.45
N ALA A 170 -29.33 19.08 3.55
CA ALA A 170 -29.64 17.65 3.50
C ALA A 170 -30.83 17.37 2.56
N ALA A 171 -30.53 16.75 1.42
CA ALA A 171 -31.51 16.04 0.60
C ALA A 171 -31.86 14.70 1.28
N ALA A 172 -32.94 14.06 0.83
CA ALA A 172 -33.39 12.79 1.42
C ALA A 172 -32.38 11.64 1.24
N ASP A 173 -31.50 11.75 0.24
CA ASP A 173 -30.51 10.73 -0.13
C ASP A 173 -29.08 11.09 0.31
N ASP A 174 -28.88 12.21 1.02
CA ASP A 174 -27.56 12.63 1.50
C ASP A 174 -27.12 11.77 2.70
N PRO A 175 -25.81 11.45 2.80
CA PRO A 175 -25.23 10.89 4.01
C PRO A 175 -25.57 11.73 5.24
N THR A 176 -26.08 11.05 6.27
CA THR A 176 -26.53 11.64 7.53
C THR A 176 -25.46 11.57 8.63
N GLY A 177 -24.42 10.76 8.44
CA GLY A 177 -23.31 10.64 9.38
C GLY A 177 -22.15 9.79 8.89
N CYS A 178 -21.17 9.58 9.78
CA CYS A 178 -19.92 8.88 9.46
C CYS A 178 -20.13 7.42 9.02
N VAL A 179 -21.14 6.75 9.58
CA VAL A 179 -21.44 5.32 9.36
C VAL A 179 -22.03 5.01 7.97
N ASP A 180 -22.39 6.04 7.22
CA ASP A 180 -22.85 5.90 5.83
C ASP A 180 -21.67 5.57 4.90
N CYS A 181 -20.46 6.01 5.24
CA CYS A 181 -19.23 5.67 4.52
C CYS A 181 -18.36 4.65 5.27
N HIS A 182 -18.48 4.55 6.60
CA HIS A 182 -17.63 3.70 7.44
C HIS A 182 -18.35 2.46 7.98
N VAL A 183 -17.61 1.37 8.19
CA VAL A 183 -18.10 0.09 8.71
C VAL A 183 -17.76 -0.05 10.20
N VAL A 184 -18.76 0.13 11.07
CA VAL A 184 -18.59 0.07 12.53
C VAL A 184 -18.49 -1.35 13.09
N ASP A 185 -19.11 -2.34 12.44
CA ASP A 185 -19.09 -3.74 12.89
C ASP A 185 -17.69 -4.37 12.87
N ARG A 186 -16.78 -3.76 12.12
CA ARG A 186 -15.38 -4.17 11.99
C ARG A 186 -14.42 -3.14 12.59
N ALA A 187 -14.92 -2.24 13.44
CA ALA A 187 -14.13 -1.20 14.06
C ALA A 187 -13.32 -1.76 15.24
N THR A 188 -12.11 -2.21 14.95
CA THR A 188 -11.10 -2.59 15.94
C THR A 188 -10.19 -1.38 16.20
N ASP A 189 -8.92 -1.44 15.82
CA ASP A 189 -7.93 -0.36 15.96
C ASP A 189 -8.11 0.76 14.92
N PHE A 190 -8.91 0.50 13.90
CA PHE A 190 -9.29 1.46 12.87
C PHE A 190 -10.76 1.27 12.49
N VAL A 191 -11.33 2.25 11.80
CA VAL A 191 -12.71 2.17 11.29
C VAL A 191 -12.66 2.08 9.76
N PRO A 192 -12.85 0.89 9.17
CA PRO A 192 -12.75 0.72 7.72
C PRO A 192 -13.81 1.52 6.98
N VAL A 193 -13.51 1.89 5.73
CA VAL A 193 -14.45 2.50 4.79
C VAL A 193 -15.18 1.40 4.02
N ARG A 194 -16.43 1.64 3.60
CA ARG A 194 -17.18 0.76 2.70
C ARG A 194 -16.62 0.85 1.27
N GLY A 195 -17.02 -0.09 0.41
CA GLY A 195 -16.66 -0.07 -1.01
C GLY A 195 -17.21 1.17 -1.74
N PHE A 196 -16.72 1.38 -2.96
CA PHE A 196 -17.13 2.51 -3.81
C PHE A 196 -18.63 2.48 -4.13
N GLU A 197 -19.19 1.31 -4.39
CA GLU A 197 -20.60 1.10 -4.73
C GLU A 197 -21.54 1.55 -3.60
N GLU A 198 -21.11 1.38 -2.35
CA GLU A 198 -21.87 1.75 -1.16
C GLU A 198 -21.65 3.23 -0.77
N SER A 199 -20.42 3.74 -0.90
CA SER A 199 -20.06 5.07 -0.36
C SER A 199 -20.13 6.22 -1.36
N CYS A 200 -19.83 5.94 -2.63
CA CYS A 200 -19.47 6.97 -3.61
C CYS A 200 -20.36 6.93 -4.85
N ALA A 201 -20.73 5.73 -5.30
CA ALA A 201 -21.31 5.51 -6.64
C ALA A 201 -22.64 6.25 -6.86
N SER A 202 -23.45 6.47 -5.82
CA SER A 202 -24.72 7.19 -5.95
C SER A 202 -24.56 8.62 -6.50
N CYS A 203 -23.41 9.25 -6.26
CA CYS A 203 -23.08 10.60 -6.72
C CYS A 203 -21.95 10.62 -7.76
N HIS A 204 -20.98 9.71 -7.67
CA HIS A 204 -19.73 9.73 -8.43
C HIS A 204 -19.61 8.62 -9.48
N ALA A 205 -20.59 7.72 -9.65
CA ALA A 205 -20.52 6.71 -10.70
C ALA A 205 -20.44 7.35 -12.09
N GLY A 206 -21.20 8.42 -12.32
CA GLY A 206 -21.17 9.15 -13.60
C GLY A 206 -19.83 9.86 -13.87
N ASP A 207 -19.02 10.10 -12.84
CA ASP A 207 -17.67 10.62 -13.06
C ASP A 207 -16.78 9.55 -13.71
N LEU A 208 -17.13 8.25 -13.65
CA LEU A 208 -16.38 7.13 -14.22
C LEU A 208 -16.60 6.94 -15.74
N ASP A 209 -17.70 7.46 -16.27
CA ASP A 209 -18.20 7.08 -17.61
C ASP A 209 -17.42 7.74 -18.79
N ASP A 210 -16.65 8.80 -18.54
CA ASP A 210 -15.94 9.59 -19.58
C ASP A 210 -14.41 9.59 -19.35
N ARG A 211 -13.84 8.37 -19.27
CA ARG A 211 -12.44 8.13 -18.88
C ARG A 211 -11.71 7.23 -19.85
N SER A 212 -12.00 7.35 -21.15
CA SER A 212 -11.34 6.51 -22.13
C SER A 212 -9.82 6.73 -22.13
N LEU A 213 -9.09 5.65 -22.30
CA LEU A 213 -7.65 5.64 -22.49
C LEU A 213 -7.36 5.39 -23.97
N PRO A 214 -6.94 6.40 -24.75
CA PRO A 214 -6.49 6.19 -26.12
C PRO A 214 -5.09 5.55 -26.10
N VAL A 215 -4.99 4.33 -26.62
CA VAL A 215 -3.73 3.56 -26.59
C VAL A 215 -3.00 3.66 -27.93
N LEU A 216 -3.73 3.49 -29.04
CA LEU A 216 -3.21 3.57 -30.41
C LEU A 216 -3.94 4.70 -31.14
N ALA A 217 -3.22 5.51 -31.93
CA ALA A 217 -3.82 6.56 -32.75
C ALA A 217 -3.11 6.71 -34.08
N LEU A 218 -3.84 7.05 -35.15
CA LEU A 218 -3.28 7.43 -36.44
C LEU A 218 -2.79 8.89 -36.40
N PRO A 219 -1.47 9.16 -36.44
CA PRO A 219 -0.97 10.52 -36.62
C PRO A 219 -1.15 10.99 -38.07
N GLU A 220 -1.02 12.29 -38.31
CA GLU A 220 -1.07 12.85 -39.65
C GLU A 220 0.05 12.30 -40.54
N PHE A 221 -0.31 11.74 -41.71
CA PHE A 221 0.67 11.34 -42.73
C PHE A 221 0.81 12.37 -43.84
N SER A 222 2.04 12.58 -44.29
CA SER A 222 2.34 13.28 -45.55
C SER A 222 2.03 12.40 -46.77
N ALA A 223 2.04 13.00 -47.97
CA ALA A 223 1.88 12.23 -49.21
C ALA A 223 2.99 11.18 -49.39
N GLU A 224 4.22 11.52 -49.01
CA GLU A 224 5.37 10.62 -49.07
C GLU A 224 5.17 9.40 -48.16
N GLN A 225 4.80 9.63 -46.91
CA GLN A 225 4.55 8.58 -45.92
C GLN A 225 3.39 7.67 -46.34
N PHE A 226 2.25 8.26 -46.76
CA PHE A 226 1.11 7.48 -47.22
C PHE A 226 1.43 6.68 -48.50
N ALA A 227 2.25 7.22 -49.40
CA ALA A 227 2.67 6.50 -50.61
C ALA A 227 3.70 5.39 -50.35
N ALA A 228 4.48 5.50 -49.27
CA ALA A 228 5.53 4.56 -48.88
C ALA A 228 5.00 3.25 -48.28
N LEU A 229 3.77 3.25 -47.72
CA LEU A 229 3.08 2.04 -47.25
C LEU A 229 3.09 0.93 -48.32
N ASP A 230 3.23 -0.33 -47.89
CA ASP A 230 3.11 -1.50 -48.77
C ASP A 230 1.63 -1.74 -49.14
N HIS A 231 1.19 -0.95 -50.11
CA HIS A 231 -0.16 -1.04 -50.67
C HIS A 231 -0.39 -2.34 -51.45
N GLU A 232 0.60 -3.16 -51.74
CA GLU A 232 0.34 -4.49 -52.33
C GLU A 232 0.01 -5.47 -51.22
N TYR A 233 0.82 -5.50 -50.15
CA TYR A 233 0.60 -6.34 -48.99
C TYR A 233 -0.73 -6.04 -48.28
N LEU A 234 -1.03 -4.76 -48.03
CA LEU A 234 -2.32 -4.33 -47.47
C LEU A 234 -3.53 -4.78 -48.31
N ALA A 235 -3.37 -5.07 -49.62
CA ALA A 235 -4.46 -5.57 -50.46
C ALA A 235 -4.94 -6.94 -50.04
N GLU A 236 -4.00 -7.75 -49.55
CA GLU A 236 -4.23 -9.12 -49.12
C GLU A 236 -4.89 -9.14 -47.73
N LEU A 237 -4.48 -8.21 -46.86
CA LEU A 237 -4.95 -8.12 -45.47
C LEU A 237 -6.28 -7.37 -45.31
N CYS A 238 -6.50 -6.32 -46.10
CA CYS A 238 -7.62 -5.38 -45.97
C CYS A 238 -8.46 -5.35 -47.26
N PRO A 239 -9.33 -6.34 -47.51
CA PRO A 239 -10.04 -6.48 -48.79
C PRO A 239 -11.04 -5.35 -49.06
N ASP A 240 -11.58 -4.71 -48.03
CA ASP A 240 -12.61 -3.66 -48.15
C ASP A 240 -12.02 -2.26 -48.44
N ARG A 241 -10.69 -2.10 -48.51
CA ARG A 241 -10.04 -0.81 -48.76
C ARG A 241 -10.14 -0.30 -50.21
N GLY A 242 -10.68 -1.10 -51.13
CA GLY A 242 -10.76 -0.80 -52.56
C GLY A 242 -11.77 0.28 -52.96
N SER A 243 -12.04 1.26 -52.10
CA SER A 243 -12.99 2.35 -52.37
C SER A 243 -12.45 3.31 -53.45
N PRO A 244 -13.32 3.94 -54.25
CA PRO A 244 -12.92 5.00 -55.18
C PRO A 244 -12.14 6.13 -54.49
N GLU A 245 -12.51 6.44 -53.25
CA GLU A 245 -11.90 7.48 -52.41
C GLU A 245 -10.46 7.11 -52.04
N PHE A 246 -10.19 5.87 -51.62
CA PHE A 246 -8.84 5.38 -51.37
C PHE A 246 -7.94 5.50 -52.61
N TYR A 247 -8.40 5.00 -53.76
CA TYR A 247 -7.60 5.07 -54.99
C TYR A 247 -7.33 6.50 -55.42
N ARG A 248 -8.27 7.43 -55.19
CA ARG A 248 -8.06 8.85 -55.43
C ARG A 248 -6.94 9.39 -54.54
N SER A 249 -7.00 9.13 -53.24
CA SER A 249 -5.98 9.53 -52.27
C SER A 249 -4.59 8.99 -52.67
N LEU A 250 -4.51 7.70 -53.03
CA LEU A 250 -3.25 7.06 -53.44
C LEU A 250 -2.68 7.64 -54.75
N ILE A 251 -3.53 7.94 -55.73
CA ILE A 251 -3.11 8.58 -56.98
C ILE A 251 -2.55 9.99 -56.71
N VAL A 252 -3.21 10.77 -55.87
CA VAL A 252 -2.77 12.12 -55.50
C VAL A 252 -1.43 12.06 -54.77
N ALA A 253 -1.30 11.21 -53.76
CA ALA A 253 -0.06 11.05 -53.00
C ALA A 253 1.12 10.64 -53.92
N ARG A 254 0.93 9.63 -54.77
CA ARG A 254 1.98 9.19 -55.71
C ARG A 254 2.34 10.24 -56.75
N ALA A 255 1.37 11.07 -57.17
CA ALA A 255 1.64 12.18 -58.08
C ALA A 255 2.52 13.25 -57.40
N ALA A 256 2.23 13.60 -56.15
CA ALA A 256 3.04 14.54 -55.36
C ALA A 256 4.49 14.07 -55.22
N VAL A 257 4.69 12.81 -54.80
CA VAL A 257 6.02 12.20 -54.67
C VAL A 257 6.77 12.18 -56.01
N ALA A 258 6.08 11.88 -57.12
CA ALA A 258 6.69 11.90 -58.45
C ALA A 258 7.13 13.31 -58.91
N GLU A 259 6.51 14.36 -58.36
CA GLU A 259 6.88 15.76 -58.59
C GLU A 259 7.96 16.26 -57.62
N GLY A 260 8.36 15.44 -56.65
CA GLY A 260 9.34 15.80 -55.61
C GLY A 260 8.76 16.69 -54.52
N ASP A 261 7.43 16.67 -54.33
CA ASP A 261 6.73 17.35 -53.26
C ASP A 261 6.23 16.29 -52.25
N PRO A 262 6.84 16.15 -51.06
CA PRO A 262 6.48 15.11 -50.10
C PRO A 262 5.10 15.34 -49.45
N PHE A 263 4.49 16.52 -49.62
CA PHE A 263 3.17 16.85 -49.07
C PHE A 263 2.11 16.91 -50.18
N GLY A 264 2.36 17.72 -51.21
CA GLY A 264 1.46 17.92 -52.35
C GLY A 264 0.02 18.29 -51.97
N ASP A 265 -0.93 17.88 -52.82
CA ASP A 265 -2.38 18.08 -52.62
C ASP A 265 -3.06 16.91 -51.87
N PHE A 266 -2.29 16.02 -51.23
CA PHE A 266 -2.84 14.92 -50.46
C PHE A 266 -3.47 15.45 -49.17
N GLU A 267 -4.70 15.00 -48.88
CA GLU A 267 -5.41 15.35 -47.65
C GLU A 267 -5.48 14.11 -46.76
N SER A 268 -4.74 14.13 -45.65
CA SER A 268 -4.80 13.09 -44.62
C SER A 268 -6.15 13.14 -43.91
N VAL A 269 -6.73 11.96 -43.63
CA VAL A 269 -7.91 11.85 -42.75
C VAL A 269 -7.59 12.26 -41.32
N ALA A 270 -6.32 12.13 -40.91
CA ALA A 270 -5.78 12.47 -39.60
C ALA A 270 -5.15 13.87 -39.56
N PHE A 271 -5.69 14.82 -40.32
CA PHE A 271 -5.16 16.19 -40.37
C PHE A 271 -5.08 16.82 -38.97
N GLY A 272 -3.87 17.23 -38.56
CA GLY A 272 -3.58 17.84 -37.26
C GLY A 272 -3.55 16.86 -36.08
N GLU A 273 -3.68 15.55 -36.32
CA GLU A 273 -3.63 14.52 -35.29
C GLU A 273 -2.19 14.04 -35.07
N ALA A 274 -1.90 13.64 -33.84
CA ALA A 274 -0.58 13.21 -33.40
C ALA A 274 -0.66 11.88 -32.64
N MET A 275 0.49 11.27 -32.33
CA MET A 275 0.54 10.05 -31.52
C MET A 275 -0.04 10.28 -30.12
N THR A 276 -0.64 9.24 -29.54
CA THR A 276 -1.01 9.26 -28.12
C THR A 276 0.25 9.32 -27.25
N PRO A 277 0.18 9.83 -26.01
CA PRO A 277 1.31 9.80 -25.09
C PRO A 277 1.88 8.39 -24.87
N LEU A 278 1.01 7.38 -24.86
CA LEU A 278 1.41 5.97 -24.73
C LEU A 278 2.17 5.47 -25.94
N MET A 279 1.68 5.78 -27.13
CA MET A 279 2.31 5.41 -28.38
C MET A 279 3.65 6.10 -28.57
N GLN A 280 3.72 7.40 -28.23
CA GLN A 280 4.95 8.16 -28.22
C GLN A 280 5.99 7.55 -27.28
N TRP A 281 5.57 7.02 -26.13
CA TRP A 281 6.47 6.35 -25.18
C TRP A 281 6.91 4.96 -25.63
N ALA A 282 5.98 4.18 -26.17
CA ALA A 282 6.25 2.84 -26.66
C ALA A 282 7.24 2.85 -27.84
N LEU A 283 7.14 3.86 -28.71
CA LEU A 283 8.03 4.06 -29.87
C LEU A 283 9.29 4.89 -29.58
N ASP A 284 9.48 5.34 -28.33
CA ASP A 284 10.60 6.23 -27.94
C ASP A 284 10.72 7.50 -28.80
N ALA A 285 9.58 8.08 -29.17
CA ALA A 285 9.50 9.20 -30.08
C ALA A 285 9.69 10.55 -29.36
N GLU A 286 10.64 11.37 -29.82
CA GLU A 286 10.88 12.71 -29.26
C GLU A 286 9.70 13.68 -29.50
N ASN A 287 8.97 13.52 -30.60
CA ASN A 287 7.84 14.36 -31.00
C ASN A 287 6.63 13.47 -31.33
N PRO A 288 5.40 13.78 -30.84
CA PRO A 288 4.21 13.03 -31.22
C PRO A 288 3.77 13.28 -32.68
N ASP A 289 4.23 14.37 -33.31
CA ASP A 289 3.96 14.70 -34.70
C ASP A 289 5.11 14.26 -35.61
N ILE A 290 4.77 13.49 -36.65
CA ILE A 290 5.70 12.94 -37.63
C ILE A 290 5.52 13.53 -39.04
N TYR A 291 4.55 14.42 -39.26
CA TYR A 291 4.13 14.86 -40.58
C TYR A 291 5.29 15.44 -41.43
N ASP A 292 6.19 16.19 -40.78
CA ASP A 292 7.34 16.84 -41.43
C ASP A 292 8.56 15.92 -41.61
N LEU A 293 8.50 14.66 -41.15
CA LEU A 293 9.61 13.70 -41.24
C LEU A 293 9.56 12.93 -42.58
N PRO A 294 10.71 12.62 -43.19
CA PRO A 294 10.73 11.81 -44.41
C PRO A 294 10.32 10.37 -44.11
N ALA A 295 9.77 9.67 -45.11
CA ALA A 295 9.27 8.30 -44.92
C ALA A 295 10.37 7.26 -44.60
N ASP A 296 11.64 7.56 -44.85
CA ASP A 296 12.79 6.70 -44.51
C ASP A 296 13.43 7.07 -43.15
N GLU A 297 12.84 8.00 -42.41
CA GLU A 297 13.21 8.27 -41.02
C GLU A 297 12.89 7.03 -40.16
N PRO A 298 13.80 6.57 -39.28
CA PRO A 298 13.62 5.31 -38.55
C PRO A 298 12.31 5.18 -37.77
N LEU A 299 11.90 6.22 -37.01
CA LEU A 299 10.64 6.22 -36.27
C LEU A 299 9.44 6.13 -37.22
N VAL A 300 9.49 6.83 -38.35
CA VAL A 300 8.42 6.76 -39.36
C VAL A 300 8.35 5.37 -40.00
N ASP A 301 9.47 4.81 -40.42
CA ASP A 301 9.53 3.45 -41.01
C ASP A 301 9.01 2.41 -40.00
N ASP A 302 9.49 2.45 -38.76
CA ASP A 302 9.04 1.55 -37.67
C ASP A 302 7.52 1.68 -37.42
N LEU A 303 6.98 2.90 -37.47
CA LEU A 303 5.55 3.15 -37.34
C LEU A 303 4.74 2.59 -38.52
N LEU A 304 5.21 2.78 -39.76
CA LEU A 304 4.53 2.23 -40.93
C LEU A 304 4.52 0.70 -40.87
N TRP A 305 5.63 0.08 -40.45
CA TRP A 305 5.70 -1.37 -40.21
C TRP A 305 4.78 -1.83 -39.09
N LEU A 306 4.71 -1.10 -37.98
CA LEU A 306 3.77 -1.40 -36.90
C LEU A 306 2.34 -1.48 -37.43
N TYR A 307 1.89 -0.52 -38.25
CA TYR A 307 0.55 -0.60 -38.84
C TYR A 307 0.35 -1.81 -39.76
N LEU A 308 1.35 -2.17 -40.56
CA LEU A 308 1.28 -3.38 -41.40
C LEU A 308 1.16 -4.64 -40.54
N ASP A 309 1.95 -4.73 -39.48
CA ASP A 309 1.94 -5.88 -38.57
C ASP A 309 0.65 -5.96 -37.75
N LEU A 310 0.11 -4.81 -37.30
CA LEU A 310 -1.20 -4.75 -36.63
C LEU A 310 -2.33 -5.18 -37.57
N ALA A 311 -2.25 -4.79 -38.85
CA ALA A 311 -3.19 -5.23 -39.86
C ALA A 311 -3.10 -6.75 -40.12
N ASP A 312 -1.93 -7.38 -39.98
CA ASP A 312 -1.73 -8.81 -40.22
C ASP A 312 -2.01 -9.69 -38.99
N SER A 313 -1.48 -9.29 -37.84
CA SER A 313 -1.38 -10.09 -36.61
C SER A 313 -2.24 -9.56 -35.45
N GLY A 314 -3.06 -8.52 -35.66
CA GLY A 314 -3.95 -8.00 -34.63
C GLY A 314 -3.18 -7.27 -33.52
N SER A 315 -3.43 -7.59 -32.25
CA SER A 315 -2.84 -6.84 -31.13
C SER A 315 -1.44 -7.28 -30.70
N GLU A 316 -0.94 -8.42 -31.19
CA GLU A 316 0.37 -8.99 -30.79
C GLU A 316 1.57 -8.02 -30.97
N PRO A 317 1.69 -7.27 -32.09
CA PRO A 317 2.78 -6.31 -32.26
C PRO A 317 2.78 -5.20 -31.20
N LEU A 318 1.59 -4.74 -30.78
CA LEU A 318 1.46 -3.72 -29.74
C LEU A 318 1.87 -4.26 -28.37
N ALA A 319 1.50 -5.51 -28.04
CA ALA A 319 1.94 -6.17 -26.81
C ALA A 319 3.48 -6.29 -26.78
N SER A 320 4.07 -6.75 -27.89
CA SER A 320 5.52 -6.91 -28.04
C SER A 320 6.26 -5.59 -27.88
N LEU A 321 5.73 -4.51 -28.47
CA LEU A 321 6.31 -3.17 -28.35
C LEU A 321 6.37 -2.69 -26.89
N ILE A 322 5.31 -2.94 -26.11
CA ILE A 322 5.26 -2.57 -24.68
C ILE A 322 6.22 -3.43 -23.85
N GLU A 323 6.28 -4.73 -24.13
CA GLU A 323 7.20 -5.65 -23.46
C GLU A 323 8.66 -5.26 -23.71
N ASP A 324 9.02 -5.00 -24.96
CA ASP A 324 10.35 -4.55 -25.34
C ASP A 324 10.70 -3.22 -24.66
N ARG A 325 9.76 -2.26 -24.61
CA ARG A 325 9.99 -0.97 -23.95
C ARG A 325 10.18 -1.07 -22.44
N THR A 326 9.69 -2.14 -21.82
CA THR A 326 9.80 -2.39 -20.37
C THR A 326 10.85 -3.45 -20.02
N ASP A 327 11.70 -3.85 -20.98
CA ASP A 327 12.65 -4.95 -20.84
C ASP A 327 11.99 -6.25 -20.31
N GLY A 328 10.72 -6.47 -20.67
CA GLY A 328 9.91 -7.62 -20.24
C GLY A 328 9.43 -7.57 -18.79
N THR A 329 9.56 -6.42 -18.10
CA THR A 329 9.09 -6.24 -16.72
C THR A 329 7.57 -6.23 -16.63
N VAL A 330 6.90 -5.83 -17.70
CA VAL A 330 5.44 -5.75 -17.80
C VAL A 330 4.93 -6.67 -18.90
N ASP A 331 3.87 -7.41 -18.60
CA ASP A 331 3.18 -8.28 -19.56
C ASP A 331 2.30 -7.42 -20.49
N GLY A 332 2.69 -7.30 -21.75
CA GLY A 332 1.99 -6.48 -22.74
C GLY A 332 0.61 -7.06 -23.09
N VAL A 333 0.48 -8.39 -23.05
CA VAL A 333 -0.80 -9.08 -23.26
C VAL A 333 -1.77 -8.78 -22.12
N ALA A 334 -1.29 -8.70 -20.88
CA ALA A 334 -2.11 -8.34 -19.73
C ALA A 334 -2.65 -6.90 -19.83
N LEU A 335 -1.84 -5.94 -20.31
CA LEU A 335 -2.26 -4.56 -20.54
C LEU A 335 -3.30 -4.42 -21.67
N LEU A 336 -3.29 -5.34 -22.63
CA LEU A 336 -4.22 -5.38 -23.76
C LEU A 336 -5.34 -6.39 -23.55
N ALA A 337 -5.57 -6.85 -22.32
CA ALA A 337 -6.57 -7.87 -22.06
C ALA A 337 -7.95 -7.45 -22.58
N GLY A 338 -8.56 -8.33 -23.38
CA GLY A 338 -9.85 -8.08 -24.03
C GLY A 338 -9.79 -7.30 -25.34
N LEU A 339 -8.62 -6.83 -25.80
CA LEU A 339 -8.45 -6.24 -27.12
C LEU A 339 -8.52 -7.36 -28.16
N ASN A 340 -9.49 -7.29 -29.06
CA ASN A 340 -9.68 -8.26 -30.12
C ASN A 340 -8.93 -7.82 -31.39
N ASP A 341 -8.27 -8.76 -32.06
CA ASP A 341 -7.62 -8.59 -33.35
C ASP A 341 -8.54 -7.97 -34.41
N ASP A 342 -9.85 -8.28 -34.37
CA ASP A 342 -10.84 -7.70 -35.30
C ASP A 342 -11.02 -6.19 -35.09
N THR A 343 -10.98 -5.72 -33.84
CA THR A 343 -11.05 -4.28 -33.51
C THR A 343 -9.82 -3.55 -34.06
N VAL A 344 -8.63 -4.10 -33.82
CA VAL A 344 -7.37 -3.54 -34.31
C VAL A 344 -7.33 -3.54 -35.84
N ARG A 345 -7.65 -4.67 -36.47
CA ARG A 345 -7.67 -4.79 -37.93
C ARG A 345 -8.69 -3.84 -38.57
N THR A 346 -9.88 -3.71 -37.97
CA THR A 346 -10.91 -2.77 -38.45
C THR A 346 -10.40 -1.34 -38.43
N ALA A 347 -9.77 -0.92 -37.32
CA ALA A 347 -9.17 0.41 -37.18
C ALA A 347 -8.10 0.64 -38.25
N VAL A 348 -7.07 -0.21 -38.26
CA VAL A 348 -5.89 -0.03 -39.11
C VAL A 348 -6.24 -0.14 -40.60
N CYS A 349 -7.11 -1.08 -40.99
CA CYS A 349 -7.52 -1.18 -42.39
C CYS A 349 -8.27 0.07 -42.89
N ALA A 350 -9.09 0.72 -42.04
CA ALA A 350 -9.74 1.98 -42.38
C ALA A 350 -8.71 3.12 -42.50
N TRP A 351 -7.80 3.22 -41.53
CA TRP A 351 -6.74 4.22 -41.48
C TRP A 351 -5.80 4.15 -42.68
N MET A 352 -5.34 2.94 -43.04
CA MET A 352 -4.49 2.71 -44.22
C MET A 352 -5.24 2.92 -45.55
N ALA A 353 -6.58 3.03 -45.51
CA ALA A 353 -7.40 3.46 -46.63
C ALA A 353 -7.64 4.99 -46.68
N ASN A 354 -6.98 5.75 -45.79
CA ASN A 354 -7.21 7.18 -45.54
C ASN A 354 -8.66 7.48 -45.15
N ALA A 355 -9.23 6.68 -44.24
CA ALA A 355 -10.58 6.81 -43.72
C ALA A 355 -10.62 6.62 -42.19
N ASP A 356 -11.64 7.18 -41.53
CA ASP A 356 -11.92 6.96 -40.12
C ASP A 356 -12.96 5.84 -39.94
N VAL A 357 -13.02 5.26 -38.74
CA VAL A 357 -14.03 4.28 -38.38
C VAL A 357 -14.44 4.45 -36.92
N ARG A 358 -15.74 4.47 -36.65
CA ARG A 358 -16.30 4.60 -35.30
C ARG A 358 -17.14 3.39 -34.93
N GLN A 359 -16.92 2.90 -33.72
CA GLN A 359 -17.70 1.87 -33.06
C GLN A 359 -18.18 2.42 -31.72
N ASP A 360 -19.44 2.18 -31.36
CA ASP A 360 -19.93 2.54 -30.04
C ASP A 360 -19.17 1.72 -28.96
N PRO A 361 -18.82 2.31 -27.81
CA PRO A 361 -18.21 1.58 -26.71
C PRO A 361 -19.08 0.38 -26.27
N PRO A 362 -18.49 -0.77 -25.93
CA PRO A 362 -19.25 -1.92 -25.46
C PRO A 362 -20.02 -1.60 -24.17
N PRO A 363 -21.25 -2.14 -24.01
CA PRO A 363 -21.96 -2.03 -22.75
C PRO A 363 -21.15 -2.63 -21.60
N GLY A 364 -20.82 -1.81 -20.60
CA GLY A 364 -20.01 -2.24 -19.47
C GLY A 364 -18.50 -2.16 -19.70
N GLY A 365 -18.02 -1.35 -20.65
CA GLY A 365 -16.60 -1.10 -20.84
C GLY A 365 -15.91 -2.09 -21.79
N GLY A 366 -14.70 -1.76 -22.20
CA GLY A 366 -13.87 -2.52 -23.12
C GLY A 366 -13.23 -1.67 -24.22
N TRP A 367 -12.62 -2.37 -25.16
CA TRP A 367 -11.93 -1.78 -26.31
C TRP A 367 -12.90 -1.41 -27.42
N TYR A 368 -12.69 -0.25 -28.04
CA TYR A 368 -13.45 0.23 -29.20
C TYR A 368 -12.60 1.16 -30.06
N VAL A 369 -13.10 1.48 -31.25
CA VAL A 369 -12.46 2.43 -32.16
C VAL A 369 -13.28 3.71 -32.21
N ASP A 370 -12.68 4.86 -31.91
CA ASP A 370 -13.31 6.18 -32.08
C ASP A 370 -12.59 7.01 -33.16
N GLY A 371 -12.94 6.74 -34.40
CA GLY A 371 -12.46 7.46 -35.56
C GLY A 371 -11.03 7.05 -35.88
N LEU A 372 -10.08 7.72 -35.22
CA LEU A 372 -8.64 7.62 -35.46
C LEU A 372 -7.87 7.06 -34.25
N THR A 373 -8.57 6.63 -33.21
CA THR A 373 -7.98 6.02 -32.02
C THR A 373 -8.59 4.65 -31.71
N VAL A 374 -7.78 3.77 -31.13
CA VAL A 374 -8.25 2.61 -30.39
C VAL A 374 -8.22 2.97 -28.91
N ASP A 375 -9.41 3.00 -28.32
CA ASP A 375 -9.67 3.45 -26.97
C ASP A 375 -10.07 2.30 -26.06
N TYR A 376 -9.73 2.42 -24.78
CA TYR A 376 -10.24 1.55 -23.73
C TYR A 376 -11.14 2.31 -22.76
N MET A 377 -12.37 1.84 -22.57
CA MET A 377 -13.28 2.33 -21.53
C MET A 377 -13.29 1.35 -20.36
N ALA A 378 -13.04 1.83 -19.14
CA ALA A 378 -13.08 0.99 -17.94
C ALA A 378 -14.48 0.38 -17.72
N SER A 379 -14.50 -0.89 -17.33
CA SER A 379 -15.73 -1.63 -17.03
C SER A 379 -16.38 -1.30 -15.68
N GLY A 380 -15.61 -0.70 -14.77
CA GLY A 380 -16.04 -0.29 -13.44
C GLY A 380 -14.90 0.34 -12.64
N HIS A 381 -15.13 0.59 -11.34
CA HIS A 381 -14.15 1.28 -10.48
C HIS A 381 -12.85 0.49 -10.30
N ALA A 382 -12.93 -0.83 -10.17
CA ALA A 382 -11.78 -1.73 -9.98
C ALA A 382 -11.39 -2.45 -11.29
N ASP A 383 -11.45 -1.76 -12.43
CA ASP A 383 -11.14 -2.34 -13.73
C ASP A 383 -9.64 -2.72 -13.86
N PRO A 384 -9.31 -4.00 -14.11
CA PRO A 384 -7.94 -4.50 -14.04
C PRO A 384 -7.03 -3.96 -15.16
N VAL A 385 -7.59 -3.68 -16.34
CA VAL A 385 -6.82 -3.13 -17.48
C VAL A 385 -6.46 -1.69 -17.19
N MET A 386 -7.44 -0.89 -16.75
CA MET A 386 -7.21 0.51 -16.40
C MET A 386 -6.21 0.64 -15.24
N THR A 387 -6.33 -0.18 -14.18
CA THR A 387 -5.36 -0.16 -13.08
C THR A 387 -3.96 -0.54 -13.54
N ALA A 388 -3.82 -1.55 -14.40
CA ALA A 388 -2.52 -1.97 -14.92
C ALA A 388 -1.84 -0.87 -15.76
N TRP A 389 -2.60 -0.15 -16.59
CA TRP A 389 -2.07 0.99 -17.35
C TRP A 389 -1.64 2.15 -16.45
N LEU A 390 -2.42 2.44 -15.40
CA LEU A 390 -2.07 3.49 -14.45
C LEU A 390 -0.88 3.09 -13.57
N ASP A 391 -0.75 1.83 -13.18
CA ASP A 391 0.42 1.32 -12.46
C ASP A 391 1.68 1.38 -13.34
N LEU A 392 1.58 1.01 -14.62
CA LEU A 392 2.67 1.20 -15.58
C LEU A 392 3.05 2.67 -15.68
N ALA A 393 2.07 3.58 -15.84
CA ALA A 393 2.33 5.01 -15.92
C ALA A 393 3.04 5.54 -14.66
N ALA A 394 2.66 5.06 -13.48
CA ALA A 394 3.34 5.42 -12.22
C ALA A 394 4.79 4.91 -12.18
N ALA A 395 5.02 3.68 -12.64
CA ALA A 395 6.34 3.03 -12.62
C ALA A 395 7.27 3.45 -13.78
N ALA A 396 6.75 4.00 -14.87
CA ALA A 396 7.50 4.29 -16.09
C ALA A 396 8.80 5.09 -15.87
N PRO A 397 8.84 6.15 -15.02
CA PRO A 397 10.09 6.88 -14.75
C PRO A 397 11.16 6.03 -14.06
N THR A 398 10.75 5.14 -13.16
CA THR A 398 11.67 4.23 -12.46
C THR A 398 12.23 3.18 -13.42
N LEU A 399 11.36 2.59 -14.25
CA LEU A 399 11.78 1.63 -15.29
C LEU A 399 12.76 2.28 -16.28
N ALA A 400 12.46 3.50 -16.74
CA ALA A 400 13.35 4.25 -17.61
C ALA A 400 14.70 4.54 -16.94
N ALA A 401 14.71 4.91 -15.66
CA ALA A 401 15.96 5.16 -14.92
C ALA A 401 16.81 3.89 -14.78
N GLU A 402 16.20 2.73 -14.53
CA GLU A 402 16.88 1.44 -14.40
C GLU A 402 17.46 0.97 -15.75
N ALA A 403 16.71 1.15 -16.83
CA ALA A 403 17.12 0.80 -18.20
C ALA A 403 18.07 1.84 -18.84
N SER A 404 18.40 2.95 -18.14
CA SER A 404 19.13 4.09 -18.70
C SER A 404 18.45 4.72 -19.94
N GLY A 405 17.11 4.67 -19.98
CA GLY A 405 16.26 5.29 -21.00
C GLY A 405 15.91 6.75 -20.71
N ASP A 406 15.00 7.32 -21.51
CA ASP A 406 14.55 8.71 -21.37
C ASP A 406 13.55 8.87 -20.20
N VAL A 407 14.10 9.32 -19.07
CA VAL A 407 13.32 9.60 -17.86
C VAL A 407 12.39 10.81 -18.03
N ASP A 408 12.78 11.83 -18.80
CA ASP A 408 11.97 13.04 -18.96
C ASP A 408 10.69 12.72 -19.75
N HIS A 409 10.81 11.88 -20.78
CA HIS A 409 9.66 11.39 -21.53
C HIS A 409 8.75 10.48 -20.68
N ALA A 410 9.33 9.57 -19.89
CA ALA A 410 8.56 8.74 -18.98
C ALA A 410 7.81 9.56 -17.91
N LEU A 411 8.40 10.67 -17.43
CA LEU A 411 7.73 11.62 -16.54
C LEU A 411 6.55 12.33 -17.25
N PHE A 412 6.73 12.74 -18.50
CA PHE A 412 5.66 13.33 -19.30
C PHE A 412 4.45 12.40 -19.45
N VAL A 413 4.69 11.12 -19.72
CA VAL A 413 3.64 10.09 -19.84
C VAL A 413 2.88 9.94 -18.53
N ARG A 414 3.60 9.76 -17.42
CA ARG A 414 3.00 9.67 -16.08
C ARG A 414 2.13 10.88 -15.80
N ASP A 415 2.68 12.08 -15.95
CA ASP A 415 2.00 13.32 -15.58
C ASP A 415 0.78 13.59 -16.48
N THR A 416 0.84 13.14 -17.74
CA THR A 416 -0.29 13.21 -18.67
C THR A 416 -1.41 12.24 -18.28
N LEU A 417 -1.09 10.96 -18.08
CA LEU A 417 -2.07 9.93 -17.75
C LEU A 417 -2.63 10.05 -16.34
N MET A 418 -1.90 10.70 -15.42
CA MET A 418 -2.30 10.91 -14.02
C MET A 418 -2.88 12.30 -13.78
N SER A 419 -3.06 13.11 -14.83
CA SER A 419 -3.62 14.45 -14.71
C SER A 419 -5.09 14.37 -14.26
N PRO A 420 -5.46 14.89 -13.08
CA PRO A 420 -6.81 14.74 -12.54
C PRO A 420 -7.91 15.29 -13.43
N GLY A 421 -7.60 16.16 -14.38
CA GLY A 421 -8.58 16.83 -15.23
C GLY A 421 -9.11 16.02 -16.41
N GLN A 422 -8.42 14.96 -16.84
CA GLN A 422 -8.60 14.40 -18.19
C GLN A 422 -8.47 12.87 -18.21
N GLY A 423 -9.27 12.23 -19.06
CA GLY A 423 -9.22 10.79 -19.35
C GLY A 423 -9.02 9.90 -18.11
N PRO A 424 -8.02 8.99 -18.14
CA PRO A 424 -7.78 8.03 -17.06
C PRO A 424 -7.25 8.70 -15.78
N GLY A 425 -6.67 9.91 -15.87
CA GLY A 425 -6.10 10.64 -14.74
C GLY A 425 -7.14 11.14 -13.75
N SER A 426 -8.42 11.15 -14.13
CA SER A 426 -9.56 11.32 -13.22
C SER A 426 -9.54 10.37 -12.02
N CYS A 427 -8.96 9.16 -12.14
CA CYS A 427 -8.71 8.23 -11.03
C CYS A 427 -7.82 8.87 -9.94
N ALA A 428 -6.86 9.70 -10.33
CA ALA A 428 -5.96 10.43 -9.43
C ALA A 428 -6.65 11.59 -8.67
N ARG A 429 -7.93 11.87 -8.92
CA ARG A 429 -8.74 12.75 -8.04
C ARG A 429 -9.00 12.10 -6.69
N CYS A 430 -9.11 10.77 -6.67
CA CYS A 430 -9.45 9.99 -5.48
C CYS A 430 -8.26 9.18 -5.00
N HIS A 431 -7.52 8.53 -5.90
CA HIS A 431 -6.34 7.74 -5.55
C HIS A 431 -5.09 8.61 -5.56
N SER A 432 -4.19 8.37 -4.62
CA SER A 432 -2.92 9.09 -4.53
C SER A 432 -1.78 8.29 -5.15
N MET A 433 -0.84 9.00 -5.77
CA MET A 433 0.48 8.45 -6.07
C MET A 433 1.41 8.75 -4.90
N SER A 434 2.14 7.73 -4.46
CA SER A 434 2.93 7.82 -3.24
C SER A 434 4.28 7.10 -3.37
N VAL A 435 5.27 7.71 -2.74
CA VAL A 435 6.59 7.15 -2.44
C VAL A 435 6.60 6.90 -0.94
N SER A 436 6.58 5.62 -0.57
CA SER A 436 6.61 5.19 0.84
C SER A 436 8.05 5.11 1.38
N ASN A 437 8.99 4.72 0.52
CA ASN A 437 10.40 4.54 0.84
C ASN A 437 11.28 5.23 -0.22
N GLY A 438 12.29 5.97 0.23
CA GLY A 438 13.22 6.66 -0.68
C GLY A 438 12.95 8.16 -0.81
N ASN A 439 13.52 8.78 -1.85
CA ASN A 439 13.39 10.22 -2.07
C ASN A 439 12.24 10.51 -3.04
N PRO A 440 11.15 11.17 -2.60
CA PRO A 440 9.98 11.44 -3.45
C PRO A 440 10.25 12.38 -4.64
N THR A 441 11.43 13.03 -4.70
CA THR A 441 11.83 13.88 -5.83
C THR A 441 12.78 13.19 -6.81
N ASP A 442 13.24 11.98 -6.50
CA ASP A 442 14.16 11.22 -7.34
C ASP A 442 13.34 10.34 -8.30
N PRO A 443 13.43 10.52 -9.62
CA PRO A 443 12.67 9.73 -10.59
C PRO A 443 13.02 8.23 -10.56
N ALA A 444 14.19 7.86 -10.03
CA ALA A 444 14.57 6.47 -9.82
C ALA A 444 13.94 5.83 -8.57
N THR A 445 13.17 6.59 -7.77
CA THR A 445 12.45 6.04 -6.63
C THR A 445 11.10 5.48 -7.07
N PRO A 446 10.76 4.22 -6.74
CA PRO A 446 9.48 3.62 -7.11
C PRO A 446 8.29 4.44 -6.60
N VAL A 447 7.35 4.71 -7.51
CA VAL A 447 6.08 5.39 -7.22
C VAL A 447 4.95 4.38 -7.40
N GLU A 448 4.05 4.31 -6.43
CA GLU A 448 2.90 3.41 -6.46
C GLU A 448 1.61 4.20 -6.44
N VAL A 449 0.61 3.72 -7.18
CA VAL A 449 -0.77 4.19 -7.01
C VAL A 449 -1.38 3.47 -5.79
N ARG A 450 -1.97 4.25 -4.89
CA ARG A 450 -2.59 3.73 -3.67
C ARG A 450 -4.05 3.38 -3.94
N TRP A 451 -4.29 2.17 -4.43
CA TRP A 451 -5.62 1.67 -4.77
C TRP A 451 -6.47 1.32 -3.54
N GLU A 452 -5.86 0.69 -2.55
CA GLU A 452 -6.56 0.24 -1.35
C GLU A 452 -6.50 1.28 -0.22
N SER A 453 -7.54 1.34 0.60
CA SER A 453 -7.52 2.17 1.81
C SER A 453 -6.54 1.60 2.82
N ASP A 454 -5.56 2.41 3.21
CA ASP A 454 -4.60 2.01 4.25
C ASP A 454 -5.23 1.98 5.62
N ASN A 455 -5.12 0.82 6.27
CA ASN A 455 -5.54 0.61 7.65
C ASN A 455 -4.34 0.56 8.61
N THR A 456 -3.20 1.14 8.20
CA THR A 456 -1.97 1.10 9.00
C THR A 456 -2.19 1.82 10.33
N PRO A 457 -2.09 1.13 11.47
CA PRO A 457 -2.28 1.76 12.76
C PRO A 457 -1.21 2.84 13.00
N TRP A 458 -1.53 3.82 13.84
CA TRP A 458 -0.58 4.86 14.28
C TRP A 458 0.71 4.26 14.83
N SER A 459 0.63 3.09 15.42
CA SER A 459 1.79 2.40 15.94
C SER A 459 1.39 0.97 16.18
N PRO A 460 2.23 -0.01 15.84
CA PRO A 460 1.97 -1.39 16.28
C PRO A 460 2.02 -1.52 17.82
N TYR A 461 2.52 -0.49 18.52
CA TYR A 461 2.63 -0.41 19.97
C TYR A 461 1.46 0.24 20.69
N VAL A 462 0.47 0.73 19.96
CA VAL A 462 -0.73 1.32 20.55
C VAL A 462 -1.94 0.55 20.04
N ARG A 463 -2.73 0.04 20.97
CA ARG A 463 -4.01 -0.61 20.71
C ARG A 463 -5.15 0.28 21.19
N TYR A 464 -6.20 0.37 20.40
CA TYR A 464 -7.42 1.08 20.79
C TYR A 464 -8.63 0.47 20.09
N SER A 465 -9.42 -0.30 20.83
CA SER A 465 -10.63 -0.90 20.26
C SER A 465 -11.81 0.08 20.28
N HIS A 466 -12.38 0.36 19.11
CA HIS A 466 -13.60 1.16 18.99
C HIS A 466 -14.85 0.42 19.50
N GLY A 467 -14.92 -0.91 19.37
CA GLY A 467 -16.10 -1.72 19.71
C GLY A 467 -16.74 -1.44 21.08
N PRO A 468 -15.98 -1.53 22.20
CA PRO A 468 -16.51 -1.22 23.53
C PRO A 468 -17.08 0.21 23.64
N HIS A 469 -16.44 1.17 22.97
CA HIS A 469 -16.86 2.57 23.00
C HIS A 469 -18.12 2.80 22.18
N LEU A 470 -18.21 2.19 20.99
CA LEU A 470 -19.38 2.29 20.12
C LEU A 470 -20.62 1.65 20.76
N ASN A 471 -20.44 0.55 21.51
CA ASN A 471 -21.54 -0.09 22.27
C ASN A 471 -22.14 0.83 23.35
N VAL A 472 -21.34 1.72 23.93
CA VAL A 472 -21.79 2.65 24.98
C VAL A 472 -22.33 3.95 24.39
N LEU A 473 -21.68 4.49 23.36
CA LEU A 473 -22.04 5.78 22.76
C LEU A 473 -23.19 5.66 21.73
N GLY A 474 -23.50 4.44 21.27
CA GLY A 474 -24.49 4.16 20.23
C GLY A 474 -23.93 4.29 18.81
N GLU A 475 -24.59 3.62 17.87
CA GLU A 475 -24.29 3.69 16.43
C GLU A 475 -24.68 5.08 15.86
N GLY A 476 -23.78 5.75 15.12
CA GLY A 476 -24.09 7.01 14.43
C GLY A 476 -23.10 8.17 14.72
N THR A 477 -23.62 9.39 14.94
CA THR A 477 -22.83 10.64 15.09
C THR A 477 -21.88 10.69 16.30
N SER A 478 -21.79 9.62 17.07
CA SER A 478 -20.92 9.44 18.25
C SER A 478 -19.44 9.53 17.91
N CYS A 479 -19.04 9.27 16.66
CA CYS A 479 -17.65 9.45 16.20
C CYS A 479 -17.13 10.86 16.47
N SER A 480 -18.01 11.87 16.38
CA SER A 480 -17.65 13.29 16.57
C SER A 480 -17.28 13.66 18.01
N VAL A 481 -17.56 12.77 18.98
CA VAL A 481 -17.12 12.94 20.38
C VAL A 481 -15.60 12.94 20.46
N CYS A 482 -14.96 11.98 19.77
CA CYS A 482 -13.51 11.82 19.72
C CYS A 482 -12.90 12.50 18.47
N HIS A 483 -13.47 12.26 17.29
CA HIS A 483 -12.97 12.78 16.01
C HIS A 483 -13.58 14.14 15.69
N ARG A 484 -12.84 15.21 16.00
CA ARG A 484 -13.29 16.58 15.73
C ARG A 484 -12.65 17.12 14.46
N LEU A 485 -13.48 17.62 13.54
CA LEU A 485 -13.00 18.26 12.32
C LEU A 485 -12.18 19.52 12.64
N LYS A 486 -11.18 19.77 11.79
CA LYS A 486 -10.49 21.06 11.72
C LYS A 486 -11.38 22.08 11.01
N GLU A 487 -11.04 23.36 11.17
CA GLU A 487 -11.65 24.44 10.36
C GLU A 487 -11.16 24.36 8.91
N GLU A 488 -9.89 24.00 8.73
CA GLU A 488 -9.26 23.75 7.43
C GLU A 488 -8.43 22.45 7.50
N SER A 489 -8.54 21.61 6.48
CA SER A 489 -7.95 20.26 6.47
C SER A 489 -6.47 20.25 6.09
N GLY A 490 -6.04 21.14 5.18
CA GLY A 490 -4.72 21.12 4.55
C GLY A 490 -4.50 19.97 3.54
N ILE A 491 -5.53 19.17 3.25
CA ILE A 491 -5.44 17.94 2.45
C ILE A 491 -4.96 18.22 1.02
N ALA A 492 -5.49 19.27 0.36
CA ALA A 492 -5.16 19.57 -1.03
C ALA A 492 -3.64 19.72 -1.26
N GLY A 493 -2.96 20.49 -0.40
CA GLY A 493 -1.52 20.74 -0.52
C GLY A 493 -0.67 19.51 -0.18
N ALA A 494 -1.15 18.62 0.69
CA ALA A 494 -0.42 17.40 1.05
C ALA A 494 -0.27 16.41 -0.12
N TYR A 495 -1.17 16.48 -1.12
CA TYR A 495 -1.13 15.64 -2.33
C TYR A 495 -0.45 16.32 -3.53
N GLU A 496 0.17 17.49 -3.34
CA GLU A 496 1.03 18.10 -4.36
C GLU A 496 2.42 17.43 -4.44
N THR A 497 2.77 16.63 -3.42
CA THR A 497 4.03 15.87 -3.36
C THR A 497 3.76 14.37 -3.41
N LEU A 498 4.76 13.56 -3.79
CA LEU A 498 4.65 12.10 -3.73
C LEU A 498 4.95 11.52 -2.33
N ASP A 499 5.38 12.33 -1.36
CA ASP A 499 5.80 11.85 -0.04
C ASP A 499 4.62 11.31 0.81
N ALA A 500 4.59 9.99 1.04
CA ALA A 500 3.59 9.36 1.90
C ALA A 500 3.80 9.63 3.39
N ASN A 501 5.03 10.00 3.79
CA ASN A 501 5.43 10.23 5.18
C ASN A 501 5.12 11.64 5.67
N ARG A 502 4.33 12.41 4.90
CA ARG A 502 3.77 13.70 5.30
C ARG A 502 2.30 13.53 5.67
N PRO A 503 1.99 13.02 6.87
CA PRO A 503 0.62 12.81 7.29
C PRO A 503 -0.17 14.12 7.32
N VAL A 504 -1.42 14.01 6.90
CA VAL A 504 -2.38 15.10 6.91
C VAL A 504 -3.72 14.50 7.31
N SER A 505 -4.54 15.27 8.03
CA SER A 505 -5.83 14.80 8.48
C SER A 505 -6.83 15.95 8.51
N SER A 506 -8.06 15.63 8.12
CA SER A 506 -9.23 16.49 8.29
C SER A 506 -9.62 16.69 9.75
N PHE A 507 -9.08 15.87 10.66
CA PHE A 507 -9.41 15.86 12.08
C PHE A 507 -8.28 16.43 12.92
N ARG A 508 -8.66 17.03 14.06
CA ARG A 508 -7.73 17.43 15.13
C ARG A 508 -7.19 16.17 15.81
N SER A 509 -5.98 16.27 16.38
CA SER A 509 -5.46 15.18 17.20
C SER A 509 -6.36 14.90 18.40
N ILE A 510 -6.43 13.62 18.76
CA ILE A 510 -7.07 13.19 20.00
C ILE A 510 -6.09 13.46 21.15
N GLY A 511 -6.57 14.04 22.24
CA GLY A 511 -5.78 14.34 23.44
C GLY A 511 -6.28 13.61 24.68
N ASN A 512 -5.49 13.63 25.75
CA ASN A 512 -5.83 12.93 27.00
C ASN A 512 -7.16 13.39 27.61
N ALA A 513 -7.45 14.69 27.47
CA ALA A 513 -8.68 15.30 27.99
C ALA A 513 -9.96 14.69 27.38
N GLN A 514 -9.90 14.21 26.13
CA GLN A 514 -11.02 13.53 25.50
C GLN A 514 -11.32 12.21 26.20
N CYS A 515 -10.30 11.41 26.54
CA CYS A 515 -10.47 10.16 27.29
C CYS A 515 -10.98 10.42 28.70
N LEU A 516 -10.39 11.38 29.41
CA LEU A 516 -10.77 11.76 30.78
C LEU A 516 -12.20 12.32 30.87
N SER A 517 -12.77 12.82 29.78
CA SER A 517 -14.14 13.36 29.79
C SER A 517 -15.23 12.32 30.07
N CYS A 518 -14.96 11.04 29.77
CA CYS A 518 -15.87 9.91 30.08
C CYS A 518 -15.32 9.01 31.18
N HIS A 519 -14.00 8.85 31.26
CA HIS A 519 -13.36 7.95 32.22
C HIS A 519 -12.94 8.63 33.52
N GLY A 520 -12.99 9.95 33.69
CA GLY A 520 -12.68 10.62 34.97
C GLY A 520 -11.23 10.47 35.47
N GLU A 521 -10.91 11.17 36.56
CA GLU A 521 -9.54 11.31 37.11
C GLU A 521 -9.32 10.55 38.45
N GLY A 522 -10.30 9.76 38.91
CA GLY A 522 -10.28 9.13 40.25
C GLY A 522 -10.24 7.59 40.24
N ASP A 523 -10.35 6.98 41.43
CA ASP A 523 -10.30 5.52 41.67
C ASP A 523 -11.40 4.72 40.94
N ASP A 524 -12.45 5.38 40.45
CA ASP A 524 -13.54 4.80 39.64
C ASP A 524 -13.35 5.06 38.13
N GLY A 525 -12.19 5.60 37.74
CA GLY A 525 -11.95 6.17 36.42
C GLY A 525 -11.13 5.33 35.44
N LEU A 526 -10.30 5.94 34.59
CA LEU A 526 -9.43 5.18 33.66
C LEU A 526 -8.50 4.23 34.44
N GLN A 527 -8.06 4.64 35.63
CA GLN A 527 -7.27 3.82 36.55
C GLN A 527 -8.04 2.58 37.05
N ALA A 528 -9.36 2.66 37.18
CA ALA A 528 -10.21 1.54 37.58
C ALA A 528 -10.38 0.51 36.45
N ILE A 529 -10.42 0.99 35.21
CA ILE A 529 -10.47 0.14 34.01
C ILE A 529 -9.12 -0.53 33.78
N ALA A 530 -8.04 0.19 34.09
CA ALA A 530 -6.67 -0.30 34.04
C ALA A 530 -6.24 -1.09 35.29
N ALA A 531 -7.16 -1.44 36.20
CA ALA A 531 -6.81 -2.03 37.50
C ALA A 531 -6.01 -3.32 37.39
N ASP A 532 -6.17 -4.08 36.30
CA ASP A 532 -5.46 -5.33 36.03
C ASP A 532 -4.41 -5.20 34.91
N GLU A 533 -4.58 -4.28 33.95
CA GLU A 533 -3.71 -4.18 32.76
C GLU A 533 -2.84 -2.90 32.69
N GLY A 534 -3.08 -1.90 33.54
CA GLY A 534 -2.24 -0.69 33.64
C GLY A 534 -1.98 -0.01 32.29
N CYS A 535 -0.72 0.36 32.05
CA CYS A 535 -0.20 0.86 30.77
C CYS A 535 -0.46 -0.08 29.59
N LEU A 536 -0.51 -1.41 29.84
CA LEU A 536 -0.76 -2.40 28.80
C LEU A 536 -2.21 -2.35 28.29
N LEU A 537 -3.13 -1.66 28.97
CA LEU A 537 -4.47 -1.40 28.45
C LEU A 537 -4.42 -0.78 27.04
N CYS A 538 -3.52 0.19 26.85
CA CYS A 538 -3.40 0.93 25.59
C CYS A 538 -2.10 0.62 24.82
N HIS A 539 -1.07 0.09 25.50
CA HIS A 539 0.23 -0.18 24.89
C HIS A 539 0.51 -1.66 24.73
N ASN A 540 1.09 -2.03 23.60
CA ASN A 540 1.71 -3.34 23.45
C ASN A 540 3.18 -3.24 23.87
N TYR A 541 3.61 -4.11 24.78
CA TYR A 541 5.02 -4.22 25.12
C TYR A 541 5.79 -4.96 24.03
N HIS A 542 5.26 -6.08 23.52
CA HIS A 542 5.92 -6.85 22.47
C HIS A 542 5.18 -6.72 21.13
N LEU A 543 5.94 -6.79 20.04
CA LEU A 543 5.39 -6.94 18.69
C LEU A 543 5.17 -8.41 18.34
N GLU A 544 3.99 -8.68 17.74
CA GLU A 544 3.59 -9.97 17.17
C GLU A 544 4.09 -11.20 17.96
N THR A 545 3.60 -11.33 19.19
CA THR A 545 3.98 -12.47 20.05
C THR A 545 3.40 -13.77 19.51
N GLY A 546 4.19 -14.84 19.55
CA GLY A 546 3.75 -16.16 19.10
C GLY A 546 4.56 -17.30 19.69
N PHE A 547 4.28 -18.50 19.21
CA PHE A 547 5.02 -19.71 19.53
C PHE A 547 5.73 -20.25 18.30
N LEU A 548 6.90 -20.85 18.48
CA LEU A 548 7.56 -21.57 17.41
C LEU A 548 6.67 -22.70 16.92
N ARG A 549 6.62 -22.90 15.60
CA ARG A 549 5.76 -23.90 14.94
C ARG A 549 5.85 -25.31 15.54
N ARG A 550 7.03 -25.71 16.00
CA ARG A 550 7.27 -27.00 16.69
C ARG A 550 6.43 -27.19 17.96
N MET A 551 6.06 -26.10 18.63
CA MET A 551 5.23 -26.10 19.84
C MET A 551 3.74 -26.26 19.50
N VAL A 552 3.29 -25.64 18.41
CA VAL A 552 1.88 -25.68 17.95
C VAL A 552 1.52 -27.04 17.32
N GLU A 553 2.47 -27.70 16.66
CA GLU A 553 2.24 -29.02 16.05
C GLU A 553 2.20 -30.18 17.07
N LEU A 554 2.74 -29.98 18.28
CA LEU A 554 2.67 -30.97 19.36
C LEU A 554 1.23 -31.13 19.90
N GLU A 555 0.44 -30.06 19.95
CA GLU A 555 -0.98 -30.09 20.36
C GLU A 555 -1.82 -30.98 19.43
N ALA A 556 -1.57 -30.95 18.12
CA ALA A 556 -2.32 -31.75 17.13
C ALA A 556 -2.08 -33.27 17.25
N THR A 557 -1.11 -33.70 18.07
CA THR A 557 -0.79 -35.11 18.32
C THR A 557 -1.19 -35.60 19.72
N MET A 558 -1.76 -34.72 20.55
CA MET A 558 -2.14 -35.00 21.93
C MET A 558 -3.67 -35.08 22.18
N GLU A 559 -4.50 -35.16 21.12
CA GLU A 559 -5.92 -35.54 21.21
C GLU A 559 -6.17 -37.06 21.13
#